data_AF-A0A258AIJ5-F1
#
_entry.id   AF-A0A258AIJ5-F1
#
_cell.length_a   1.000
_cell.length_b   1.000
_cell.length_c   1.000
_cell.angle_alpha   90.00
_cell.angle_beta   90.00
_cell.angle_gamma   90.00
#
_symmetry.space_group_name_H-M   'P 1'
#
loop_
_entity.id
_entity.type
_entity.pdbx_description
1 polymer ?
#
loop_
_entity_poly.entity_id
_entity_poly.type
_entity_poly.pdbx_seq_one_letter_code
_entity_poly.pdbx_strand_id
1 'polypeptide(L)'
;MRTGLAAAVVAGAVHLAQSRDVVVDFTRPLVLGTLRWFGNEAVDCGENLRVGKLLVPWTRDCAGINLLFILLALAVWVNRKESRAWRFWLCMVGMVPAAALANVLRVLTLLAYRTVAYPGVESPQTHYFIGFIWLVPFITLITPRDKRPLASGLMETLHAAAVVALLAPLAGTPNALLLTLAAVVALAQCHVRDDLVRASGWPLAAWVAAGAGIAVVGMESFWLPWLLLCPLLVQARWVFSVPGAACIACTHSLVVMQPWSWAVAAVGAAWVYFYGEGAQTAADDKEAASEPENRSSYRYYTTYGSAPAGAEAAAGTQASDAAAGCERPRRMRWAGQAAFYACLTLPFLASTLLAIGQKSWEPPVGMVARCISPNCFEVRLHGQPQEIGLACYSSASRDRHHTLEVCLKYRGMELSSVEDCPLVMTDGTHWFREFFMQSGHVLADYPAYVQSTFYPWRDAGVHLIFVSANEAQRPGEFSAACERLAQRFFEECAGEADVRLAGMKR
;
A
#
# COMPACT_ATOMS: atom_id res chain seq x y z
N MET A 1 -1.70 25.78 -7.31
CA MET A 1 -0.41 25.52 -8.00
C MET A 1 0.55 24.61 -7.19
N ARG A 2 1.03 24.99 -5.98
CA ARG A 2 2.02 24.20 -5.22
C ARG A 2 1.60 22.75 -4.93
N THR A 3 0.34 22.51 -4.56
CA THR A 3 -0.18 21.15 -4.35
C THR A 3 -0.14 20.31 -5.62
N GLY A 4 -0.45 20.90 -6.78
CA GLY A 4 -0.37 20.22 -8.07
C GLY A 4 1.07 19.86 -8.45
N LEU A 5 2.03 20.77 -8.21
CA LEU A 5 3.45 20.49 -8.41
C LEU A 5 3.93 19.36 -7.49
N ALA A 6 3.56 19.39 -6.21
CA ALA A 6 3.91 18.33 -5.27
C ALA A 6 3.33 16.97 -5.70
N ALA A 7 2.08 16.96 -6.18
CA ALA A 7 1.46 15.74 -6.71
C ALA A 7 2.19 15.20 -7.94
N ALA A 8 2.58 16.07 -8.87
CA ALA A 8 3.36 15.69 -10.05
C ALA A 8 4.74 15.13 -9.67
N VAL A 9 5.42 15.73 -8.67
CA VAL A 9 6.70 15.21 -8.16
C VAL A 9 6.52 13.85 -7.50
N VAL A 10 5.46 13.66 -6.70
CA VAL A 10 5.17 12.36 -6.07
C VAL A 10 4.91 11.30 -7.16
N ALA A 11 4.07 11.59 -8.14
CA ALA A 11 3.79 10.68 -9.24
C ALA A 11 5.05 10.35 -10.06
N GLY A 12 5.85 11.37 -10.40
CA GLY A 12 7.12 11.19 -11.10
C GLY A 12 8.13 10.38 -10.30
N ALA A 13 8.27 10.65 -9.00
CA ALA A 13 9.18 9.92 -8.11
C ALA A 13 8.76 8.46 -7.93
N VAL A 14 7.45 8.17 -7.83
CA VAL A 14 6.91 6.81 -7.75
C VAL A 14 7.16 6.04 -9.05
N HIS A 15 7.03 6.68 -10.21
CA HIS A 15 7.40 6.07 -11.50
C HIS A 15 8.91 5.88 -11.65
N LEU A 16 9.72 6.87 -11.25
CA LEU A 16 11.18 6.78 -11.31
C LEU A 16 11.75 5.74 -10.35
N ALA A 17 11.08 5.49 -9.22
CA ALA A 17 11.42 4.37 -8.35
C ALA A 17 11.39 3.03 -9.11
N GLN A 18 10.70 2.96 -10.25
CA GLN A 18 10.67 1.79 -11.13
C GLN A 18 11.77 1.68 -12.18
N SER A 19 12.52 2.76 -12.46
CA SER A 19 13.60 2.69 -13.45
C SER A 19 14.81 1.92 -12.89
N ARG A 20 15.38 1.04 -13.73
CA ARG A 20 15.98 -0.22 -13.30
C ARG A 20 17.47 -0.14 -12.88
N ASP A 21 18.26 0.80 -13.42
CA ASP A 21 19.70 0.49 -13.55
C ASP A 21 20.71 1.47 -12.93
N VAL A 22 20.42 2.77 -12.82
CA VAL A 22 21.53 3.74 -12.58
C VAL A 22 21.97 3.85 -11.10
N VAL A 23 21.13 3.47 -10.14
CA VAL A 23 21.38 3.76 -8.71
C VAL A 23 21.54 2.48 -7.86
N VAL A 24 21.34 1.29 -8.44
CA VAL A 24 21.50 0.01 -7.73
C VAL A 24 22.92 -0.15 -7.18
N ASP A 25 23.89 0.41 -7.89
CA ASP A 25 25.31 0.33 -7.57
C ASP A 25 25.75 1.27 -6.44
N PHE A 26 24.90 2.22 -6.00
CA PHE A 26 25.30 3.20 -4.99
C PHE A 26 25.22 2.66 -3.56
N THR A 27 24.15 1.93 -3.22
CA THR A 27 23.91 1.53 -1.82
C THR A 27 24.62 0.24 -1.43
N ARG A 28 24.93 -0.62 -2.40
CA ARG A 28 25.63 -1.88 -2.15
C ARG A 28 27.04 -1.66 -1.55
N PRO A 29 27.91 -0.78 -2.08
CA PRO A 29 29.19 -0.48 -1.46
C PRO A 29 29.08 0.04 -0.03
N LEU A 30 28.05 0.84 0.27
CA LEU A 30 27.81 1.37 1.62
C LEU A 30 27.46 0.25 2.61
N VAL A 31 26.58 -0.68 2.22
CA VAL A 31 26.22 -1.84 3.06
C VAL A 31 27.44 -2.74 3.26
N LEU A 32 28.18 -3.06 2.20
CA LEU A 32 29.42 -3.85 2.27
C LEU A 32 30.45 -3.20 3.19
N GLY A 33 30.71 -1.91 3.04
CA GLY A 33 31.62 -1.15 3.88
C GLY A 33 31.20 -1.16 5.35
N THR A 34 29.90 -1.00 5.61
CA THR A 34 29.35 -1.04 6.98
C THR A 34 29.49 -2.43 7.60
N LEU A 35 29.19 -3.50 6.87
CA LEU A 35 29.36 -4.88 7.36
C LEU A 35 30.81 -5.20 7.68
N ARG A 36 31.74 -4.79 6.81
CA ARG A 36 33.19 -4.94 7.01
C ARG A 36 33.69 -4.14 8.20
N TRP A 37 33.17 -2.93 8.40
CA TRP A 37 33.44 -2.11 9.58
C TRP A 37 33.05 -2.86 10.87
N PHE A 38 31.91 -3.55 10.88
CA PHE A 38 31.48 -4.38 12.00
C PHE A 38 32.22 -5.74 12.10
N GLY A 39 33.26 -5.97 11.29
CA GLY A 39 34.07 -7.19 11.33
C GLY A 39 33.42 -8.40 10.64
N ASN A 40 32.38 -8.21 9.84
CA ASN A 40 31.75 -9.30 9.10
C ASN A 40 32.46 -9.53 7.76
N GLU A 41 32.68 -10.79 7.41
CA GLU A 41 33.14 -11.18 6.07
C GLU A 41 32.02 -10.96 5.05
N ALA A 42 32.05 -9.81 4.37
CA ALA A 42 31.08 -9.45 3.35
C ALA A 42 31.74 -9.32 1.97
N VAL A 43 31.27 -10.12 1.00
CA VAL A 43 31.80 -10.21 -0.35
C VAL A 43 30.66 -10.00 -1.36
N ASP A 44 30.90 -9.12 -2.33
CA ASP A 44 30.01 -8.95 -3.48
C ASP A 44 30.21 -10.13 -4.44
N CYS A 45 29.12 -10.84 -4.77
CA CYS A 45 29.10 -11.95 -5.71
C CYS A 45 28.20 -11.62 -6.92
N GLY A 46 28.08 -10.35 -7.30
CA GLY A 46 27.30 -9.91 -8.45
C GLY A 46 25.81 -9.78 -8.10
N GLU A 47 25.01 -10.81 -8.40
CA GLU A 47 23.58 -10.81 -8.06
C GLU A 47 23.32 -11.19 -6.59
N ASN A 48 24.36 -11.65 -5.89
CA ASN A 48 24.25 -12.08 -4.51
C ASN A 48 25.28 -11.35 -3.63
N LEU A 49 24.90 -11.09 -2.39
CA LEU A 49 25.75 -10.64 -1.32
C LEU A 49 26.06 -11.83 -0.40
N ARG A 50 27.33 -12.19 -0.25
CA ARG A 50 27.76 -13.21 0.71
C ARG A 50 28.15 -12.52 2.01
N VAL A 51 27.51 -12.88 3.12
CA VAL A 51 27.82 -12.38 4.48
C VAL A 51 28.07 -13.58 5.39
N GLY A 52 29.34 -13.89 5.63
CA GLY A 52 29.76 -15.14 6.27
C GLY A 52 29.23 -16.36 5.51
N LYS A 53 28.37 -17.15 6.14
CA LYS A 53 27.72 -18.34 5.53
C LYS A 53 26.44 -18.03 4.76
N LEU A 54 25.90 -16.82 4.87
CA LEU A 54 24.65 -16.44 4.23
C LEU A 54 24.91 -15.95 2.81
N LEU A 55 24.19 -16.54 1.86
CA LEU A 55 24.05 -16.03 0.50
C LEU A 55 22.71 -15.31 0.39
N VAL A 56 22.76 -14.01 0.16
CA VAL A 56 21.58 -13.15 0.13
C VAL A 56 21.43 -12.57 -1.27
N PRO A 57 20.33 -12.85 -1.99
CA PRO A 57 20.10 -12.24 -3.29
C PRO A 57 19.99 -10.72 -3.14
N TRP A 58 20.77 -9.98 -3.92
CA TRP A 58 20.72 -8.52 -3.93
C TRP A 58 19.70 -8.07 -4.97
N THR A 59 18.44 -7.98 -4.53
CA THR A 59 17.35 -7.54 -5.39
C THR A 59 17.28 -6.01 -5.47
N ARG A 60 16.47 -5.51 -6.40
CA ARG A 60 16.13 -4.08 -6.51
C ARG A 60 15.61 -3.50 -5.20
N ASP A 61 14.88 -4.29 -4.42
CA ASP A 61 14.35 -3.84 -3.15
C ASP A 61 15.46 -3.53 -2.15
N CYS A 62 16.63 -4.18 -2.22
CA CYS A 62 17.80 -3.89 -1.37
C CYS A 62 18.52 -2.60 -1.75
N ALA A 63 18.37 -2.13 -2.99
CA ALA A 63 19.06 -0.93 -3.49
C ALA A 63 18.61 0.38 -2.81
N GLY A 64 17.44 0.42 -2.18
CA GLY A 64 17.00 1.58 -1.39
C GLY A 64 16.57 2.81 -2.17
N ILE A 65 16.59 2.76 -3.50
CA ILE A 65 16.21 3.86 -4.39
C ILE A 65 14.75 4.26 -4.15
N ASN A 66 13.87 3.26 -4.00
CA ASN A 66 12.48 3.49 -3.65
C ASN A 66 12.36 4.34 -2.39
N LEU A 67 13.20 4.07 -1.38
CA LEU A 67 13.20 4.81 -0.11
C LEU A 67 13.58 6.28 -0.29
N LEU A 68 14.57 6.56 -1.14
CA LEU A 68 15.00 7.92 -1.49
C LEU A 68 13.87 8.68 -2.17
N PHE A 69 13.28 8.11 -3.23
CA PHE A 69 12.19 8.77 -3.96
C PHE A 69 10.96 8.97 -3.09
N ILE A 70 10.62 8.00 -2.24
CA ILE A 70 9.52 8.10 -1.27
C ILE A 70 9.80 9.25 -0.28
N LEU A 71 11.00 9.35 0.28
CA LEU A 71 11.36 10.42 1.22
C LEU A 71 11.35 11.80 0.56
N LEU A 72 11.87 11.92 -0.67
CA LEU A 72 11.83 13.17 -1.42
C LEU A 72 10.40 13.58 -1.76
N ALA A 73 9.59 12.65 -2.26
CA ALA A 73 8.17 12.87 -2.54
C ALA A 73 7.41 13.31 -1.28
N LEU A 74 7.65 12.63 -0.16
CA LEU A 74 7.07 12.96 1.13
C LEU A 74 7.53 14.34 1.64
N ALA A 75 8.82 14.66 1.52
CA ALA A 75 9.37 15.95 1.93
C ALA A 75 8.75 17.09 1.12
N VAL A 76 8.62 16.94 -0.20
CA VAL A 76 7.94 17.91 -1.07
C VAL A 76 6.48 18.07 -0.67
N TRP A 77 5.78 16.95 -0.45
CA TRP A 77 4.37 16.95 -0.07
C TRP A 77 4.13 17.68 1.25
N VAL A 78 4.89 17.31 2.27
CA VAL A 78 4.73 17.76 3.65
C VAL A 78 5.15 19.22 3.80
N ASN A 79 6.19 19.65 3.08
CA ASN A 79 6.68 21.03 3.11
C ASN A 79 6.08 21.93 2.01
N ARG A 80 5.02 21.51 1.31
CA ARG A 80 4.38 22.30 0.22
C ARG A 80 3.89 23.69 0.64
N LYS A 81 3.60 23.88 1.92
CA LYS A 81 3.15 25.15 2.53
C LYS A 81 4.28 25.96 3.18
N GLU A 82 5.52 25.48 3.19
CA GLU A 82 6.66 26.23 3.75
C GLU A 82 6.87 27.51 2.94
N SER A 83 6.98 28.64 3.64
CA SER A 83 7.17 29.96 3.03
C SER A 83 8.66 30.27 2.85
N ARG A 84 9.53 29.67 3.66
CA ARG A 84 10.98 29.89 3.63
C ARG A 84 11.66 28.90 2.69
N ALA A 85 11.99 29.36 1.49
CA ALA A 85 12.64 28.54 0.45
C ALA A 85 13.91 27.82 0.93
N TRP A 86 14.75 28.46 1.76
CA TRP A 86 15.98 27.82 2.24
C TRP A 86 15.73 26.61 3.15
N ARG A 87 14.67 26.65 3.98
CA ARG A 87 14.32 25.52 4.86
C ARG A 87 13.81 24.35 4.04
N PHE A 88 13.00 24.64 3.04
CA PHE A 88 12.53 23.64 2.08
C PHE A 88 13.72 22.95 1.40
N TRP A 89 14.66 23.70 0.83
CA TRP A 89 15.83 23.13 0.17
C TRP A 89 16.75 22.38 1.13
N LEU A 90 16.95 22.88 2.36
CA LEU A 90 17.75 22.16 3.36
C LEU A 90 17.10 20.82 3.73
N CYS A 91 15.77 20.77 3.89
CA CYS A 91 15.04 19.52 4.10
C CYS A 91 15.24 18.56 2.92
N MET A 92 15.10 19.06 1.69
CA MET A 92 15.28 18.26 0.47
C MET A 92 16.69 17.67 0.36
N VAL A 93 17.73 18.48 0.56
CA VAL A 93 19.13 18.02 0.54
C VAL A 93 19.40 17.05 1.68
N GLY A 94 18.87 17.31 2.87
CA GLY A 94 18.98 16.43 4.03
C GLY A 94 18.30 15.07 3.85
N MET A 95 17.34 14.94 2.93
CA MET A 95 16.69 13.65 2.66
C MET A 95 17.55 12.64 1.94
N VAL A 96 18.57 13.09 1.18
CA VAL A 96 19.49 12.18 0.50
C VAL A 96 20.31 11.33 1.49
N PRO A 97 21.06 11.93 2.44
CA PRO A 97 21.79 11.15 3.45
C PRO A 97 20.85 10.41 4.41
N ALA A 98 19.68 10.98 4.74
CA ALA A 98 18.68 10.30 5.55
C ALA A 98 18.16 9.01 4.89
N ALA A 99 17.83 9.06 3.60
CA ALA A 99 17.40 7.90 2.83
C ALA A 99 18.50 6.83 2.71
N ALA A 100 19.75 7.26 2.45
CA ALA A 100 20.88 6.34 2.40
C ALA A 100 21.09 5.62 3.73
N LEU A 101 21.07 6.36 4.85
CA LEU A 101 21.21 5.80 6.20
C LEU A 101 20.04 4.87 6.55
N ALA A 102 18.80 5.31 6.32
CA ALA A 102 17.61 4.48 6.52
C ALA A 102 17.68 3.18 5.71
N ASN A 103 18.17 3.24 4.47
CA ASN A 103 18.35 2.07 3.64
C ASN A 103 19.41 1.11 4.20
N VAL A 104 20.58 1.63 4.59
CA VAL A 104 21.65 0.81 5.18
C VAL A 104 21.12 0.10 6.43
N LEU A 105 20.47 0.83 7.35
CA LEU A 105 19.90 0.26 8.57
C LEU A 105 18.83 -0.80 8.27
N ARG A 106 17.98 -0.55 7.26
CA ARG A 106 17.00 -1.53 6.78
C ARG A 106 17.68 -2.80 6.28
N VAL A 107 18.66 -2.71 5.38
CA VAL A 107 19.36 -3.88 4.83
C VAL A 107 20.09 -4.65 5.92
N LEU A 108 20.78 -3.96 6.84
CA LEU A 108 21.42 -4.61 7.99
C LEU A 108 20.42 -5.36 8.88
N THR A 109 19.24 -4.78 9.09
CA THR A 109 18.17 -5.42 9.86
C THR A 109 17.59 -6.64 9.12
N LEU A 110 17.44 -6.57 7.80
CA LEU A 110 17.03 -7.71 6.97
C LEU A 110 18.08 -8.84 7.01
N LEU A 111 19.37 -8.49 6.95
CA LEU A 111 20.46 -9.47 7.11
C LEU A 111 20.42 -10.13 8.49
N ALA A 112 20.29 -9.34 9.56
CA ALA A 112 20.15 -9.85 10.91
C ALA A 112 18.90 -10.76 11.06
N TYR A 113 17.75 -10.32 10.54
CA TYR A 113 16.54 -11.12 10.50
C TYR A 113 16.80 -12.46 9.78
N ARG A 114 17.43 -12.42 8.61
CA ARG A 114 17.76 -13.61 7.82
C ARG A 114 18.73 -14.54 8.56
N THR A 115 19.69 -14.01 9.32
CA THR A 115 20.59 -14.87 10.12
C THR A 115 19.85 -15.69 11.17
N VAL A 116 18.78 -15.15 11.75
CA VAL A 116 18.00 -15.79 12.82
C VAL A 116 16.88 -16.65 12.27
N ALA A 117 16.24 -16.19 11.19
CA ALA A 117 15.03 -16.81 10.65
C ALA A 117 15.30 -17.81 9.51
N TYR A 118 16.52 -17.94 8.98
CA TYR A 118 16.84 -18.86 7.88
C TYR A 118 16.48 -20.32 8.23
N PRO A 119 15.86 -21.10 7.31
CA PRO A 119 15.55 -20.81 5.90
C PRO A 119 14.20 -20.11 5.65
N GLY A 120 13.61 -19.49 6.68
CA GLY A 120 12.30 -18.85 6.64
C GLY A 120 12.13 -17.82 5.52
N VAL A 121 10.89 -17.72 5.04
CA VAL A 121 10.53 -16.91 3.87
C VAL A 121 10.59 -15.43 4.22
N GLU A 122 11.46 -14.72 3.51
CA GLU A 122 11.50 -13.26 3.45
C GLU A 122 10.48 -12.79 2.41
N SER A 123 9.58 -11.88 2.79
CA SER A 123 8.57 -11.33 1.88
C SER A 123 8.87 -9.87 1.51
N PRO A 124 8.37 -9.39 0.36
CA PRO A 124 8.41 -7.98 0.03
C PRO A 124 7.79 -7.10 1.12
N GLN A 125 6.67 -7.52 1.74
CA GLN A 125 6.04 -6.76 2.83
C GLN A 125 6.97 -6.61 4.05
N THR A 126 7.78 -7.62 4.37
CA THR A 126 8.78 -7.52 5.45
C THR A 126 9.86 -6.49 5.10
N HIS A 127 10.28 -6.39 3.84
CA HIS A 127 11.19 -5.33 3.38
C HIS A 127 10.58 -3.95 3.56
N TYR A 128 9.33 -3.77 3.14
CA TYR A 128 8.61 -2.51 3.28
C TYR A 128 8.36 -2.17 4.76
N PHE A 129 8.04 -3.15 5.60
CA PHE A 129 7.84 -2.97 7.04
C PHE A 129 9.11 -2.48 7.73
N ILE A 130 10.22 -3.20 7.55
CA ILE A 130 11.50 -2.84 8.14
C ILE A 130 11.96 -1.50 7.59
N GLY A 131 11.74 -1.24 6.29
CA GLY A 131 11.99 0.08 5.71
C GLY A 131 11.16 1.18 6.36
N PHE A 132 9.87 0.96 6.58
CA PHE A 132 8.98 1.89 7.25
C PHE A 132 9.44 2.19 8.68
N ILE A 133 9.85 1.18 9.45
CA ILE A 133 10.43 1.39 10.79
C ILE A 133 11.63 2.33 10.73
N TRP A 134 12.57 2.08 9.81
CA TRP A 134 13.77 2.91 9.68
C TRP A 134 13.51 4.28 9.05
N LEU A 135 12.35 4.52 8.44
CA LEU A 135 11.92 5.86 8.02
C LEU A 135 11.46 6.73 9.19
N VAL A 136 10.88 6.14 10.25
CA VAL A 136 10.26 6.89 11.37
C VAL A 136 11.21 7.93 11.99
N PRO A 137 12.50 7.64 12.28
CA PRO A 137 13.41 8.64 12.84
C PRO A 137 13.58 9.87 11.93
N PHE A 138 13.64 9.66 10.61
CA PHE A 138 13.85 10.72 9.63
C PHE A 138 12.58 11.50 9.30
N ILE A 139 11.40 10.89 9.49
CA ILE A 139 10.11 11.55 9.35
C ILE A 139 10.00 12.76 10.30
N THR A 140 10.58 12.67 11.49
CA THR A 140 10.59 13.80 12.44
C THR A 140 11.34 15.02 11.90
N LEU A 141 12.34 14.81 11.03
CA LEU A 141 13.16 15.88 10.43
C LEU A 141 12.42 16.65 9.34
N ILE A 142 11.53 15.98 8.59
CA ILE A 142 10.74 16.61 7.51
C ILE A 142 9.40 17.15 7.98
N THR A 143 8.96 16.75 9.17
CA THR A 143 7.68 17.18 9.72
C THR A 143 7.70 18.70 9.92
N PRO A 144 6.73 19.46 9.35
CA PRO A 144 6.78 20.91 9.39
C PRO A 144 6.60 21.36 10.82
N ARG A 145 7.42 22.32 11.24
CA ARG A 145 7.22 23.02 12.52
C ARG A 145 6.26 24.18 12.29
N ASP A 146 4.97 23.85 12.23
CA ASP A 146 3.92 24.85 12.25
C ASP A 146 3.54 25.23 13.70
N LYS A 147 2.49 26.04 13.88
CA LYS A 147 2.02 26.42 15.22
C LYS A 147 1.25 25.30 15.94
N ARG A 148 1.00 24.15 15.27
CA ARG A 148 0.22 23.03 15.82
C ARG A 148 1.12 22.13 16.68
N PRO A 149 0.54 21.28 17.54
CA PRO A 149 1.31 20.31 18.30
C PRO A 149 2.13 19.38 17.38
N LEU A 150 3.40 19.14 17.72
CA LEU A 150 4.29 18.27 16.94
C LEU A 150 3.70 16.88 16.70
N ALA A 151 2.99 16.32 17.69
CA ALA A 151 2.33 15.02 17.56
C ALA A 151 1.34 14.97 16.38
N SER A 152 0.59 16.05 16.14
CA SER A 152 -0.35 16.13 15.02
C SER A 152 0.38 16.12 13.69
N GLY A 153 1.44 16.94 13.55
CA GLY A 153 2.27 16.94 12.35
C GLY A 153 2.95 15.59 12.08
N LEU A 154 3.40 14.91 13.14
CA LEU A 154 3.99 13.57 13.04
C LEU A 154 2.97 12.54 12.59
N MET A 155 1.73 12.57 13.11
CA MET A 155 0.65 11.69 12.66
C MET A 155 0.35 11.87 11.18
N GLU A 156 0.20 13.12 10.71
CA GLU A 156 -0.04 13.43 9.29
C GLU A 156 1.12 12.92 8.41
N THR A 157 2.36 13.15 8.85
CA THR A 157 3.55 12.76 8.09
C THR A 157 3.73 11.25 8.06
N LEU A 158 3.52 10.54 9.18
CA LEU A 158 3.57 9.07 9.25
C LEU A 158 2.45 8.43 8.44
N HIS A 159 1.25 9.03 8.44
CA HIS A 159 0.15 8.58 7.60
C HIS A 159 0.51 8.68 6.11
N ALA A 160 0.99 9.85 5.68
CA ALA A 160 1.42 10.06 4.31
C ALA A 160 2.57 9.11 3.92
N ALA A 161 3.52 8.87 4.82
CA ALA A 161 4.59 7.88 4.60
C ALA A 161 4.05 6.47 4.40
N ALA A 162 3.09 6.03 5.23
CA ALA A 162 2.47 4.71 5.11
C ALA A 162 1.70 4.56 3.78
N VAL A 163 0.94 5.59 3.39
CA VAL A 163 0.22 5.63 2.11
C VAL A 163 1.20 5.54 0.94
N VAL A 164 2.26 6.36 0.92
CA VAL A 164 3.26 6.34 -0.16
C VAL A 164 4.02 5.01 -0.20
N ALA A 165 4.30 4.40 0.94
CA ALA A 165 4.92 3.08 1.01
C ALA A 165 4.03 1.98 0.38
N LEU A 166 2.70 2.07 0.53
CA LEU A 166 1.76 1.17 -0.16
C LEU A 166 1.60 1.49 -1.65
N LEU A 167 1.80 2.73 -2.08
CA LEU A 167 1.75 3.11 -3.49
C LEU A 167 2.94 2.55 -4.30
N ALA A 168 4.11 2.45 -3.68
CA ALA A 168 5.34 2.01 -4.34
C ALA A 168 5.22 0.65 -5.08
N PRO A 169 4.71 -0.45 -4.47
CA PRO A 169 4.51 -1.71 -5.18
C PRO A 169 3.41 -1.63 -6.26
N LEU A 170 2.43 -0.73 -6.09
CA LEU A 170 1.32 -0.54 -7.02
C LEU A 170 1.71 0.29 -8.26
N ALA A 171 2.87 0.94 -8.26
CA ALA A 171 3.34 1.78 -9.35
C ALA A 171 3.48 1.06 -10.70
N GLY A 172 3.60 -0.27 -10.69
CA GLY A 172 3.73 -1.11 -11.90
C GLY A 172 2.39 -1.61 -12.46
N THR A 173 1.29 -1.35 -11.75
CA THR A 173 -0.04 -1.79 -12.17
C THR A 173 -0.57 -0.93 -13.33
N PRO A 174 -1.45 -1.49 -14.19
CA PRO A 174 -2.20 -0.66 -15.14
C PRO A 174 -2.87 0.51 -14.41
N ASN A 175 -2.85 1.70 -15.02
CA ASN A 175 -3.42 2.92 -14.45
C ASN A 175 -2.83 3.33 -13.07
N ALA A 176 -1.60 2.91 -12.74
CA ALA A 176 -0.91 3.32 -11.51
C ALA A 176 -0.84 4.85 -11.30
N LEU A 177 -0.76 5.62 -12.39
CA LEU A 177 -0.83 7.09 -12.33
C LEU A 177 -2.16 7.57 -11.74
N LEU A 178 -3.28 7.00 -12.19
CA LEU A 178 -4.60 7.34 -11.68
C LEU A 178 -4.71 7.03 -10.17
N LEU A 179 -4.27 5.83 -9.78
CA LEU A 179 -4.25 5.39 -8.39
C LEU A 179 -3.41 6.35 -7.52
N THR A 180 -2.23 6.73 -8.00
CA THR A 180 -1.33 7.65 -7.31
C THR A 180 -1.94 9.05 -7.18
N LEU A 181 -2.53 9.58 -8.25
CA LEU A 181 -3.21 10.88 -8.23
C LEU A 181 -4.40 10.86 -7.26
N ALA A 182 -5.23 9.82 -7.29
CA ALA A 182 -6.36 9.67 -6.39
C ALA A 182 -5.91 9.61 -4.91
N ALA A 183 -4.85 8.85 -4.61
CA ALA A 183 -4.29 8.78 -3.26
C ALA A 183 -3.70 10.12 -2.81
N VAL A 184 -3.01 10.86 -3.69
CA VAL A 184 -2.47 12.19 -3.37
C VAL A 184 -3.59 13.20 -3.13
N VAL A 185 -4.67 13.17 -3.92
CA VAL A 185 -5.83 14.03 -3.70
C VAL A 185 -6.50 13.69 -2.37
N ALA A 186 -6.65 12.41 -2.03
CA ALA A 186 -7.18 12.00 -0.73
C ALA A 186 -6.27 12.43 0.44
N LEU A 187 -4.95 12.28 0.31
CA LEU A 187 -3.97 12.78 1.28
C LEU A 187 -4.06 14.30 1.47
N ALA A 188 -4.48 15.06 0.45
CA ALA A 188 -4.64 16.51 0.56
C ALA A 188 -5.75 16.91 1.55
N GLN A 189 -6.67 15.99 1.80
CA GLN A 189 -7.83 16.15 2.68
C GLN A 189 -7.60 15.51 4.06
N CYS A 190 -6.43 14.89 4.27
CA CYS A 190 -6.04 14.27 5.52
C CYS A 190 -5.34 15.29 6.43
N HIS A 191 -6.04 15.72 7.48
CA HIS A 191 -5.53 16.61 8.51
C HIS A 191 -6.01 16.16 9.88
N VAL A 192 -5.12 16.17 10.88
CA VAL A 192 -5.51 15.81 12.26
C VAL A 192 -6.63 16.73 12.72
N ARG A 193 -7.76 16.13 13.07
CA ARG A 193 -8.97 16.87 13.43
C ARG A 193 -8.90 17.34 14.88
N ASP A 194 -8.99 18.65 15.09
CA ASP A 194 -9.03 19.22 16.45
C ASP A 194 -10.35 18.88 17.18
N ASP A 195 -11.44 18.68 16.43
CA ASP A 195 -12.78 18.35 16.93
C ASP A 195 -12.93 16.92 17.48
N LEU A 196 -11.86 16.12 17.46
CA LEU A 196 -11.87 14.74 17.97
C LEU A 196 -12.27 14.64 19.44
N VAL A 197 -12.25 15.74 20.19
CA VAL A 197 -12.70 15.79 21.58
C VAL A 197 -14.20 15.48 21.71
N ARG A 198 -15.02 15.74 20.68
CA ARG A 198 -16.47 15.43 20.66
C ARG A 198 -16.85 14.24 19.78
N ALA A 199 -15.92 13.73 18.97
CA ALA A 199 -16.22 12.62 18.09
C ALA A 199 -16.45 11.35 18.91
N SER A 200 -17.60 10.69 18.71
CA SER A 200 -17.84 9.34 19.23
C SER A 200 -16.65 8.43 18.90
N GLY A 201 -16.20 7.59 19.83
CA GLY A 201 -15.10 6.64 19.57
C GLY A 201 -15.46 5.56 18.55
N TRP A 202 -16.74 5.46 18.16
CA TRP A 202 -17.27 4.45 17.25
C TRP A 202 -16.61 4.42 15.86
N PRO A 203 -16.42 5.54 15.13
CA PRO A 203 -15.79 5.50 13.81
C PRO A 203 -14.35 4.99 13.87
N LEU A 204 -13.59 5.34 14.93
CA LEU A 204 -12.25 4.80 15.13
C LEU A 204 -12.29 3.30 15.39
N ALA A 205 -13.19 2.83 16.26
CA ALA A 205 -13.36 1.41 16.52
C ALA A 205 -13.76 0.63 15.25
N ALA A 206 -14.71 1.16 14.47
CA ALA A 206 -15.13 0.60 13.19
C ALA A 206 -13.98 0.56 12.17
N TRP A 207 -13.16 1.61 12.12
CA TRP A 207 -11.97 1.66 11.27
C TRP A 207 -10.93 0.61 11.69
N VAL A 208 -10.61 0.48 12.98
CA VAL A 208 -9.71 -0.57 13.48
C VAL A 208 -10.25 -1.97 13.16
N ALA A 209 -11.54 -2.20 13.40
CA ALA A 209 -12.20 -3.48 13.10
C ALA A 209 -12.16 -3.80 11.60
N ALA A 210 -12.37 -2.81 10.73
CA ALA A 210 -12.24 -2.98 9.29
C ALA A 210 -10.81 -3.37 8.89
N GLY A 211 -9.79 -2.75 9.48
CA GLY A 211 -8.38 -3.10 9.24
C GLY A 211 -8.06 -4.54 9.67
N ALA A 212 -8.57 -4.97 10.82
CA ALA A 212 -8.46 -6.36 11.27
C ALA A 212 -9.21 -7.33 10.32
N GLY A 213 -10.39 -6.95 9.84
CA GLY A 213 -11.14 -7.72 8.84
C GLY A 213 -10.36 -7.89 7.53
N ILE A 214 -9.77 -6.80 7.00
CA ILE A 214 -8.91 -6.82 5.81
C ILE A 214 -7.73 -7.78 6.02
N ALA A 215 -7.08 -7.72 7.18
CA ALA A 215 -6.03 -8.66 7.53
C ALA A 215 -6.53 -10.11 7.47
N VAL A 216 -7.60 -10.44 8.20
CA VAL A 216 -8.12 -11.81 8.31
C VAL A 216 -8.54 -12.40 6.95
N VAL A 217 -9.14 -11.59 6.08
CA VAL A 217 -9.52 -12.03 4.72
C VAL A 217 -8.28 -12.06 3.79
N GLY A 218 -7.23 -11.32 4.10
CA GLY A 218 -6.01 -11.25 3.29
C GLY A 218 -6.19 -10.41 2.03
N MET A 219 -7.06 -9.40 2.06
CA MET A 219 -7.35 -8.57 0.88
C MET A 219 -6.47 -7.34 0.79
N GLU A 220 -5.30 -7.47 0.19
CA GLU A 220 -4.33 -6.37 0.14
C GLU A 220 -4.85 -5.11 -0.59
N SER A 221 -5.80 -5.28 -1.53
CA SER A 221 -6.42 -4.19 -2.29
C SER A 221 -7.13 -3.14 -1.43
N PHE A 222 -7.55 -3.49 -0.21
CA PHE A 222 -8.27 -2.60 0.69
C PHE A 222 -7.37 -1.78 1.60
N TRP A 223 -6.07 -2.09 1.73
CA TRP A 223 -5.20 -1.38 2.67
C TRP A 223 -5.08 0.11 2.37
N LEU A 224 -4.93 0.48 1.09
CA LEU A 224 -4.80 1.87 0.68
C LEU A 224 -6.07 2.69 0.93
N PRO A 225 -7.28 2.30 0.43
CA PRO A 225 -8.50 3.03 0.75
C PRO A 225 -8.79 3.04 2.25
N TRP A 226 -8.53 1.93 2.96
CA TRP A 226 -8.71 1.88 4.42
C TRP A 226 -7.84 2.91 5.14
N LEU A 227 -6.55 3.03 4.80
CA LEU A 227 -5.69 4.06 5.38
C LEU A 227 -6.25 5.46 5.12
N LEU A 228 -6.63 5.76 3.87
CA LEU A 228 -7.15 7.08 3.48
C LEU A 228 -8.51 7.43 4.12
N LEU A 229 -9.23 6.42 4.60
CA LEU A 229 -10.48 6.56 5.35
C LEU A 229 -10.29 6.72 6.87
N CYS A 230 -9.06 6.96 7.34
CA CYS A 230 -8.78 7.13 8.76
C CYS A 230 -9.60 8.29 9.38
N PRO A 231 -10.51 8.01 10.33
CA PRO A 231 -11.45 9.02 10.86
C PRO A 231 -10.77 10.12 11.70
N LEU A 232 -9.51 9.90 12.10
CA LEU A 232 -8.69 10.90 12.80
C LEU A 232 -8.16 11.98 11.86
N LEU A 233 -8.08 11.68 10.56
CA LEU A 233 -7.42 12.51 9.56
C LEU A 233 -8.39 13.02 8.49
N VAL A 234 -9.39 12.23 8.11
CA VAL A 234 -10.32 12.60 7.04
C VAL A 234 -11.67 13.06 7.58
N GLN A 235 -12.27 14.05 6.92
CA GLN A 235 -13.64 14.48 7.22
C GLN A 235 -14.65 13.58 6.52
N ALA A 236 -15.62 13.03 7.26
CA ALA A 236 -16.66 12.17 6.69
C ALA A 236 -17.46 12.87 5.57
N ARG A 237 -17.71 14.18 5.71
CA ARG A 237 -18.40 14.99 4.68
C ARG A 237 -17.67 14.94 3.33
N TRP A 238 -16.33 14.97 3.34
CA TRP A 238 -15.54 14.84 2.12
C TRP A 238 -15.63 13.43 1.56
N VAL A 239 -15.46 12.39 2.40
CA VAL A 239 -15.53 10.98 1.97
C VAL A 239 -16.85 10.67 1.26
N PHE A 240 -17.97 11.14 1.81
CA PHE A 240 -19.30 10.91 1.25
C PHE A 240 -19.71 11.91 0.16
N SER A 241 -18.84 12.85 -0.20
CA SER A 241 -19.03 13.67 -1.39
C SER A 241 -18.72 12.87 -2.65
N VAL A 242 -19.33 13.20 -3.79
CA VAL A 242 -19.05 12.58 -5.09
C VAL A 242 -17.54 12.53 -5.40
N PRO A 243 -16.76 13.62 -5.28
CA PRO A 243 -15.33 13.56 -5.58
C PRO A 243 -14.54 12.75 -4.56
N GLY A 244 -14.90 12.80 -3.27
CA GLY A 244 -14.24 11.98 -2.26
C GLY A 244 -14.48 10.48 -2.48
N ALA A 245 -15.73 10.09 -2.75
CA ALA A 245 -16.08 8.72 -3.06
C ALA A 245 -15.37 8.21 -4.33
N ALA A 246 -15.31 9.04 -5.38
CA ALA A 246 -14.57 8.71 -6.60
C ALA A 246 -13.06 8.55 -6.33
N CYS A 247 -12.44 9.45 -5.56
CA CYS A 247 -11.03 9.33 -5.19
C CYS A 247 -10.75 8.05 -4.39
N ILE A 248 -11.57 7.75 -3.38
CA ILE A 248 -11.38 6.53 -2.57
C ILE A 248 -11.60 5.27 -3.42
N ALA A 249 -12.62 5.24 -4.29
CA ALA A 249 -12.82 4.12 -5.21
C ALA A 249 -11.62 3.93 -6.16
N CYS A 250 -11.08 5.01 -6.72
CA CYS A 250 -9.88 4.98 -7.55
C CYS A 250 -8.58 4.69 -6.77
N THR A 251 -8.62 4.53 -5.44
CA THR A 251 -7.48 4.00 -4.68
C THR A 251 -7.55 2.48 -4.48
N HIS A 252 -8.66 1.85 -4.86
CA HIS A 252 -8.81 0.40 -4.81
C HIS A 252 -8.23 -0.24 -6.08
N SER A 253 -7.30 -1.18 -5.93
CA SER A 253 -6.58 -1.78 -7.08
C SER A 253 -7.54 -2.42 -8.10
N LEU A 254 -8.55 -3.17 -7.65
CA LEU A 254 -9.53 -3.79 -8.57
C LEU A 254 -10.31 -2.79 -9.41
N VAL A 255 -10.56 -1.58 -8.90
CA VAL A 255 -11.27 -0.53 -9.65
C VAL A 255 -10.34 0.06 -10.69
N VAL A 256 -9.11 0.38 -10.30
CA VAL A 256 -8.09 0.98 -11.18
C VAL A 256 -7.68 0.06 -12.32
N MET A 257 -7.69 -1.26 -12.10
CA MET A 257 -7.39 -2.23 -13.15
C MET A 257 -8.48 -2.31 -14.23
N GLN A 258 -9.65 -1.71 -14.01
CA GLN A 258 -10.71 -1.69 -15.02
C GLN A 258 -10.46 -0.63 -16.10
N PRO A 259 -10.80 -0.91 -17.37
CA PRO A 259 -10.62 0.04 -18.46
C PRO A 259 -11.48 1.30 -18.29
N TRP A 260 -12.62 1.19 -17.59
CA TRP A 260 -13.53 2.30 -17.32
C TRP A 260 -13.11 3.19 -16.13
N SER A 261 -12.03 2.86 -15.42
CA SER A 261 -11.59 3.59 -14.22
C SER A 261 -11.32 5.08 -14.49
N TRP A 262 -10.78 5.42 -15.67
CA TRP A 262 -10.58 6.80 -16.10
C TRP A 262 -11.88 7.58 -16.24
N ALA A 263 -13.00 6.93 -16.58
CA ALA A 263 -14.30 7.59 -16.62
C ALA A 263 -14.76 8.01 -15.23
N VAL A 264 -14.57 7.16 -14.20
CA VAL A 264 -14.86 7.51 -12.80
C VAL A 264 -14.02 8.70 -12.34
N ALA A 265 -12.72 8.70 -12.70
CA ALA A 265 -11.83 9.81 -12.41
C ALA A 265 -12.27 11.12 -13.09
N ALA A 266 -12.65 11.05 -14.37
CA ALA A 266 -13.12 12.19 -15.14
C ALA A 266 -14.42 12.77 -14.57
N VAL A 267 -15.36 11.92 -14.15
CA VAL A 267 -16.61 12.34 -13.48
C VAL A 267 -16.30 13.05 -12.16
N GLY A 268 -15.40 12.49 -11.35
CA GLY A 268 -14.97 13.13 -10.10
C GLY A 268 -14.32 14.50 -10.33
N ALA A 269 -13.44 14.61 -11.33
CA ALA A 269 -12.80 15.87 -11.70
C ALA A 269 -13.79 16.91 -12.26
N ALA A 270 -14.71 16.48 -13.14
CA ALA A 270 -15.76 17.33 -13.68
C ALA A 270 -16.67 17.86 -12.56
N TRP A 271 -17.02 17.02 -11.58
CA TRP A 271 -17.83 17.45 -10.43
C TRP A 271 -17.15 18.57 -9.65
N VAL A 272 -15.85 18.43 -9.34
CA VAL A 272 -15.10 19.48 -8.65
C VAL A 272 -15.07 20.76 -9.49
N TYR A 273 -14.86 20.65 -10.80
CA TYR A 273 -14.80 21.80 -11.69
C TYR A 273 -16.14 22.55 -11.77
N PHE A 274 -17.27 21.85 -11.87
CA PHE A 274 -18.58 22.49 -12.05
C PHE A 274 -19.28 22.86 -10.73
N TYR A 275 -19.03 22.13 -9.64
CA TYR A 275 -19.80 22.26 -8.40
C TYR A 275 -18.94 22.56 -7.15
N GLY A 276 -17.62 22.52 -7.26
CA GLY A 276 -16.71 22.66 -6.11
C GLY A 276 -16.66 24.07 -5.52
N GLU A 277 -16.66 25.11 -6.34
CA GLU A 277 -16.49 26.50 -5.86
C GLU A 277 -17.78 27.10 -5.24
N GLY A 278 -18.96 26.67 -5.70
CA GLY A 278 -20.25 27.19 -5.22
C GLY A 278 -20.72 26.57 -3.89
N ALA A 279 -20.27 25.36 -3.54
CA ALA A 279 -20.73 24.67 -2.34
C ALA A 279 -19.97 25.08 -1.06
N GLN A 280 -18.73 25.56 -1.21
CA GLN A 280 -17.86 25.92 -0.09
C GLN A 280 -18.14 27.34 0.41
N THR A 281 -18.32 28.27 -0.53
CA THR A 281 -18.76 29.65 -0.25
C THR A 281 -20.12 29.70 0.46
N ALA A 282 -21.12 28.94 -0.01
CA ALA A 282 -22.44 28.90 0.61
C ALA A 282 -22.48 28.22 2.00
N ALA A 283 -21.49 27.39 2.34
CA ALA A 283 -21.38 26.74 3.65
C ALA A 283 -20.68 27.65 4.66
N ASP A 284 -19.56 28.27 4.25
CA ASP A 284 -18.81 29.21 5.09
C ASP A 284 -19.66 30.45 5.43
N ASP A 285 -20.48 30.93 4.47
CA ASP A 285 -21.42 32.05 4.70
C ASP A 285 -22.52 31.70 5.73
N LYS A 286 -22.97 30.45 5.78
CA LYS A 286 -23.97 29.99 6.77
C LYS A 286 -23.36 29.79 8.15
N GLU A 287 -22.11 29.32 8.22
CA GLU A 287 -21.41 29.09 9.48
C GLU A 287 -21.00 30.43 10.13
N ALA A 288 -20.48 31.37 9.34
CA ALA A 288 -20.20 32.74 9.77
C ALA A 288 -21.46 33.50 10.23
N ALA A 289 -22.63 33.21 9.66
CA ALA A 289 -23.91 33.76 10.10
C ALA A 289 -24.47 33.12 11.39
N SER A 290 -23.93 31.96 11.80
CA SER A 290 -24.39 31.19 12.95
C SER A 290 -23.58 31.43 14.24
N GLU A 291 -22.38 32.00 14.14
CA GLU A 291 -21.60 32.40 15.31
C GLU A 291 -22.20 33.65 15.99
N PRO A 292 -22.63 33.55 17.26
CA PRO A 292 -23.31 34.65 17.97
C PRO A 292 -22.40 35.88 18.19
N GLU A 293 -21.07 35.71 18.20
CA GLU A 293 -20.12 36.81 18.30
C GLU A 293 -20.15 37.73 17.08
N ASN A 294 -20.33 37.16 15.87
CA ASN A 294 -20.36 37.93 14.62
C ASN A 294 -21.73 38.60 14.38
N ARG A 295 -22.77 38.18 15.10
CA ARG A 295 -24.10 38.81 15.11
C ARG A 295 -24.10 40.20 15.76
N SER A 296 -23.13 40.50 16.62
CA SER A 296 -23.00 41.81 17.26
C SER A 296 -22.27 42.85 16.41
N SER A 297 -21.37 42.42 15.53
CA SER A 297 -20.57 43.31 14.67
C SER A 297 -21.37 43.90 13.50
N TYR A 298 -22.29 43.12 12.92
CA TYR A 298 -23.15 43.62 11.82
C TYR A 298 -24.28 44.56 12.26
N ARG A 299 -24.49 44.75 13.57
CA ARG A 299 -25.50 45.68 14.09
C ARG A 299 -24.98 47.11 14.30
N TYR A 300 -23.69 47.38 14.09
CA TYR A 300 -23.07 48.67 14.44
C TYR A 300 -22.80 49.62 13.27
N TYR A 301 -23.15 49.27 12.02
CA TYR A 301 -22.86 50.13 10.85
C TYR A 301 -24.05 50.94 10.31
N THR A 302 -25.20 50.95 10.97
CA THR A 302 -26.35 51.79 10.58
C THR A 302 -26.76 52.74 11.70
N THR A 303 -25.87 53.65 12.10
CA THR A 303 -26.23 54.95 12.69
C THR A 303 -24.97 55.82 12.82
N TYR A 304 -24.58 56.50 11.73
CA TYR A 304 -23.78 57.72 11.84
C TYR A 304 -24.77 58.88 12.07
N GLY A 305 -25.15 59.05 13.32
CA GLY A 305 -25.85 60.24 13.83
C GLY A 305 -24.97 60.89 14.89
N SER A 306 -24.42 62.04 14.53
CA SER A 306 -23.65 62.99 15.34
C SER A 306 -24.12 63.16 16.79
N ALA A 307 -23.21 63.02 17.77
CA ALA A 307 -23.21 63.80 19.04
C ALA A 307 -21.94 63.50 19.88
N PRO A 308 -21.52 64.43 20.78
CA PRO A 308 -20.12 64.71 21.06
C PRO A 308 -19.58 64.11 22.37
N ALA A 309 -18.27 64.31 22.52
CA ALA A 309 -17.41 63.93 23.62
C ALA A 309 -17.94 64.21 25.03
N GLY A 310 -17.71 63.24 25.93
CA GLY A 310 -17.73 63.43 27.37
C GLY A 310 -18.22 62.20 28.13
N ALA A 311 -17.29 61.43 28.71
CA ALA A 311 -17.39 60.80 30.04
C ALA A 311 -16.33 59.70 30.20
N GLU A 312 -15.24 60.05 30.88
CA GLU A 312 -14.45 59.10 31.65
C GLU A 312 -15.24 58.56 32.85
N ALA A 313 -14.80 57.39 33.31
CA ALA A 313 -14.99 56.81 34.64
C ALA A 313 -16.33 56.12 34.96
N ALA A 314 -16.30 54.78 34.93
CA ALA A 314 -16.76 53.95 36.05
C ALA A 314 -16.21 52.52 35.90
N ALA A 315 -15.33 52.17 36.82
CA ALA A 315 -14.90 50.81 37.09
C ALA A 315 -16.04 50.00 37.74
N GLY A 316 -16.11 48.71 37.40
CA GLY A 316 -16.92 47.68 38.06
C GLY A 316 -16.54 46.32 37.48
N THR A 317 -15.45 45.71 37.95
CA THR A 317 -15.48 44.67 38.99
C THR A 317 -16.47 43.53 38.71
N GLN A 318 -16.18 42.73 37.67
CA GLN A 318 -16.68 41.35 37.54
C GLN A 318 -15.61 40.48 36.88
N ALA A 319 -14.61 40.06 37.67
CA ALA A 319 -13.61 39.11 37.24
C ALA A 319 -13.17 38.25 38.43
N SER A 320 -13.94 37.20 38.77
CA SER A 320 -13.43 36.15 39.66
C SER A 320 -14.06 34.76 39.58
N ASP A 321 -15.11 34.49 38.78
CA ASP A 321 -15.82 33.20 38.89
C ASP A 321 -15.69 32.27 37.66
N ALA A 322 -14.79 32.55 36.71
CA ALA A 322 -14.56 31.70 35.53
C ALA A 322 -13.45 30.64 35.72
N ALA A 323 -13.10 30.28 36.96
CA ALA A 323 -11.99 29.39 37.28
C ALA A 323 -12.44 28.09 37.99
N ALA A 324 -13.42 27.37 37.43
CA ALA A 324 -13.76 26.02 37.93
C ALA A 324 -14.33 25.10 36.83
N GLY A 325 -13.75 25.17 35.63
CA GLY A 325 -13.96 24.18 34.56
C GLY A 325 -12.68 23.40 34.32
N CYS A 326 -12.17 22.69 35.33
CA CYS A 326 -11.07 21.73 35.14
C CYS A 326 -11.61 20.50 34.40
N GLU A 327 -12.10 20.71 33.18
CA GLU A 327 -12.40 19.64 32.24
C GLU A 327 -11.11 18.84 32.07
N ARG A 328 -11.15 17.54 32.38
CA ARG A 328 -10.06 16.60 32.10
C ARG A 328 -10.06 16.30 30.59
N PRO A 329 -9.15 16.82 29.74
CA PRO A 329 -9.23 16.56 28.30
C PRO A 329 -7.87 16.04 27.80
N ARG A 330 -7.31 14.99 28.43
CA ARG A 330 -5.97 14.49 28.05
C ARG A 330 -5.79 12.98 27.93
N ARG A 331 -6.46 12.15 28.74
CA ARG A 331 -6.20 10.69 28.70
C ARG A 331 -6.70 9.99 27.43
N MET A 332 -7.81 10.44 26.84
CA MET A 332 -8.39 9.80 25.64
C MET A 332 -7.56 10.04 24.37
N ARG A 333 -6.73 11.11 24.33
CA ARG A 333 -5.87 11.41 23.19
C ARG A 333 -4.75 10.38 22.97
N TRP A 334 -4.17 9.84 24.05
CA TRP A 334 -3.02 8.93 23.91
C TRP A 334 -3.42 7.53 23.43
N ALA A 335 -4.57 7.02 23.89
CA ALA A 335 -5.08 5.73 23.42
C ALA A 335 -5.43 5.75 21.93
N GLY A 336 -6.07 6.83 21.45
CA GLY A 336 -6.37 7.00 20.03
C GLY A 336 -5.11 7.11 19.16
N GLN A 337 -4.09 7.83 19.64
CA GLN A 337 -2.79 7.92 18.96
C GLN A 337 -2.06 6.57 18.92
N ALA A 338 -2.02 5.85 20.05
CA ALA A 338 -1.41 4.53 20.12
C ALA A 338 -2.10 3.54 19.18
N ALA A 339 -3.44 3.52 19.17
CA ALA A 339 -4.23 2.69 18.25
C ALA A 339 -3.93 3.04 16.79
N PHE A 340 -3.87 4.33 16.46
CA PHE A 340 -3.50 4.81 15.13
C PHE A 340 -2.11 4.30 14.70
N TYR A 341 -1.09 4.49 15.54
CA TYR A 341 0.27 4.06 15.22
C TYR A 341 0.38 2.53 15.09
N ALA A 342 -0.28 1.78 15.95
CA ALA A 342 -0.37 0.32 15.82
C ALA A 342 -1.02 -0.07 14.49
N CYS A 343 -2.11 0.60 14.12
CA CYS A 343 -2.84 0.33 12.89
C CYS A 343 -2.06 0.68 11.62
N LEU A 344 -1.18 1.70 11.64
CA LEU A 344 -0.29 1.98 10.50
C LEU A 344 0.63 0.82 10.14
N THR A 345 0.91 -0.08 11.09
CA THR A 345 1.76 -1.26 10.84
C THR A 345 1.00 -2.45 10.26
N LEU A 346 -0.34 -2.48 10.36
CA LEU A 346 -1.16 -3.61 9.93
C LEU A 346 -0.98 -3.97 8.45
N PRO A 347 -0.96 -3.04 7.49
CA PRO A 347 -0.75 -3.38 6.07
C PRO A 347 0.55 -4.15 5.81
N PHE A 348 1.56 -3.93 6.64
CA PHE A 348 2.88 -4.52 6.48
C PHE A 348 3.08 -5.80 7.31
N LEU A 349 2.33 -5.94 8.41
CA LEU A 349 2.46 -7.06 9.34
C LEU A 349 1.39 -8.13 9.16
N ALA A 350 0.19 -7.78 8.69
CA ALA A 350 -0.95 -8.69 8.63
C ALA A 350 -0.62 -10.00 7.91
N SER A 351 0.00 -9.90 6.72
CA SER A 351 0.38 -11.08 5.95
C SER A 351 1.47 -11.91 6.63
N THR A 352 2.42 -11.28 7.33
CA THR A 352 3.42 -12.02 8.11
C THR A 352 2.79 -12.74 9.29
N LEU A 353 1.95 -12.06 10.06
CA LEU A 353 1.32 -12.62 11.25
C LEU A 353 0.37 -13.77 10.92
N LEU A 354 -0.38 -13.66 9.83
CA LEU A 354 -1.32 -14.69 9.39
C LEU A 354 -0.65 -15.85 8.66
N ALA A 355 0.54 -15.65 8.09
CA ALA A 355 1.34 -16.72 7.52
C ALA A 355 2.03 -17.59 8.58
N ILE A 356 2.15 -17.11 9.83
CA ILE A 356 2.73 -17.91 10.92
C ILE A 356 1.86 -19.16 11.12
N GLY A 357 2.44 -20.34 10.89
CA GLY A 357 1.76 -21.62 11.05
C GLY A 357 0.99 -22.11 9.82
N GLN A 358 0.91 -21.31 8.75
CA GLN A 358 0.41 -21.81 7.47
C GLN A 358 1.46 -22.72 6.83
N LYS A 359 1.06 -23.94 6.48
CA LYS A 359 1.91 -24.83 5.67
C LYS A 359 1.84 -24.34 4.24
N SER A 360 3.00 -24.10 3.62
CA SER A 360 3.09 -23.93 2.18
C SER A 360 2.55 -25.19 1.51
N TRP A 361 1.79 -25.01 0.44
CA TRP A 361 1.41 -26.14 -0.40
C TRP A 361 2.67 -26.76 -1.02
N GLU A 362 2.75 -28.08 -0.99
CA GLU A 362 3.80 -28.87 -1.63
C GLU A 362 3.16 -29.85 -2.62
N PRO A 363 3.80 -30.12 -3.77
CA PRO A 363 3.33 -31.14 -4.71
C PRO A 363 3.20 -32.52 -4.02
N PRO A 364 2.17 -33.30 -4.39
CA PRO A 364 1.99 -34.68 -3.94
C PRO A 364 3.24 -35.56 -4.04
N VAL A 365 3.43 -36.46 -3.06
CA VAL A 365 4.54 -37.42 -3.07
C VAL A 365 4.33 -38.40 -4.22
N GLY A 366 5.23 -38.35 -5.21
CA GLY A 366 5.15 -39.17 -6.43
C GLY A 366 5.05 -38.35 -7.71
N MET A 367 4.68 -37.06 -7.61
CA MET A 367 4.81 -36.16 -8.74
C MET A 367 6.28 -35.80 -8.98
N VAL A 368 6.68 -35.74 -10.26
CA VAL A 368 8.00 -35.22 -10.63
C VAL A 368 7.95 -33.71 -10.51
N ALA A 369 8.48 -33.18 -9.41
CA ALA A 369 8.50 -31.76 -9.14
C ALA A 369 9.93 -31.24 -8.89
N ARG A 370 10.23 -30.07 -9.44
CA ARG A 370 11.46 -29.32 -9.20
C ARG A 370 11.10 -28.01 -8.51
N CYS A 371 11.60 -27.80 -7.29
CA CYS A 371 11.46 -26.53 -6.59
C CYS A 371 12.25 -25.44 -7.34
N ILE A 372 11.55 -24.44 -7.88
CA ILE A 372 12.16 -23.24 -8.48
C ILE A 372 12.42 -22.20 -7.39
N SER A 373 11.45 -22.03 -6.48
CA SER A 373 11.54 -21.13 -5.32
C SER A 373 10.69 -21.69 -4.18
N PRO A 374 10.79 -21.15 -2.94
CA PRO A 374 10.07 -21.70 -1.78
C PRO A 374 8.55 -21.86 -1.95
N ASN A 375 7.93 -21.10 -2.87
CA ASN A 375 6.50 -21.12 -3.15
C ASN A 375 6.18 -21.46 -4.61
N CYS A 376 7.16 -21.96 -5.38
CA CYS A 376 7.01 -22.22 -6.81
C CYS A 376 7.68 -23.55 -7.19
N PHE A 377 6.89 -24.44 -7.77
CA PHE A 377 7.32 -25.76 -8.21
C PHE A 377 7.06 -25.89 -9.70
N GLU A 378 8.06 -26.31 -10.45
CA GLU A 378 7.83 -26.87 -11.77
C GLU A 378 7.37 -28.31 -11.60
N VAL A 379 6.21 -28.65 -12.13
CA VAL A 379 5.62 -29.99 -12.00
C VAL A 379 5.51 -30.62 -13.38
N ARG A 380 5.81 -31.91 -13.46
CA ARG A 380 5.62 -32.71 -14.65
C ARG A 380 4.69 -33.88 -14.37
N LEU A 381 3.53 -33.86 -15.02
CA LEU A 381 2.53 -34.92 -14.97
C LEU A 381 2.94 -36.08 -15.88
N HIS A 382 2.48 -37.29 -15.54
CA HIS A 382 2.65 -38.44 -16.42
C HIS A 382 1.91 -38.21 -17.74
N GLY A 383 2.55 -38.44 -18.88
CA GLY A 383 1.95 -38.19 -20.21
C GLY A 383 1.75 -36.73 -20.59
N GLN A 384 2.29 -35.77 -19.83
CA GLN A 384 2.34 -34.36 -20.24
C GLN A 384 3.16 -34.19 -21.54
N PRO A 385 2.64 -33.49 -22.57
CA PRO A 385 3.41 -33.14 -23.76
C PRO A 385 4.73 -32.46 -23.40
N GLN A 386 5.81 -32.74 -24.13
CA GLN A 386 7.14 -32.25 -23.73
C GLN A 386 7.27 -30.73 -23.85
N GLU A 387 6.50 -30.16 -24.77
CA GLU A 387 6.42 -28.75 -25.12
C GLU A 387 5.59 -27.90 -24.14
N ILE A 388 4.80 -28.51 -23.26
CA ILE A 388 4.03 -27.79 -22.23
C ILE A 388 4.75 -27.89 -20.90
N GLY A 389 5.16 -26.75 -20.34
CA GLY A 389 5.60 -26.63 -18.94
C GLY A 389 4.44 -26.31 -18.01
N LEU A 390 4.52 -26.76 -16.75
CA LEU A 390 3.57 -26.45 -15.69
C LEU A 390 4.33 -25.91 -14.47
N ALA A 391 4.06 -24.66 -14.11
CA ALA A 391 4.52 -24.04 -12.87
C ALA A 391 3.34 -23.93 -11.89
N CYS A 392 3.51 -24.50 -10.70
CA CYS A 392 2.56 -24.44 -9.61
C CYS A 392 3.07 -23.44 -8.56
N TYR A 393 2.28 -22.41 -8.28
CA TYR A 393 2.56 -21.44 -7.23
C TYR A 393 1.67 -21.73 -6.04
N SER A 394 2.28 -21.96 -4.88
CA SER A 394 1.54 -22.02 -3.64
C SER A 394 0.94 -20.65 -3.36
N SER A 395 -0.33 -20.59 -2.98
CA SER A 395 -0.95 -19.34 -2.56
C SER A 395 -0.36 -18.72 -1.27
N ALA A 396 0.56 -19.44 -0.61
CA ALA A 396 1.29 -18.96 0.57
C ALA A 396 2.15 -17.72 0.27
N SER A 397 2.53 -17.48 -0.99
CA SER A 397 2.99 -16.14 -1.39
C SER A 397 1.81 -15.20 -1.56
N ARG A 398 1.41 -14.61 -0.42
CA ARG A 398 0.79 -13.29 -0.08
C ARG A 398 -0.07 -12.50 -1.07
N ASP A 399 -0.04 -12.82 -2.34
CA ASP A 399 -0.81 -12.22 -3.39
C ASP A 399 -1.86 -13.20 -3.86
N ARG A 400 -2.90 -13.39 -3.05
CA ARG A 400 -4.08 -14.18 -3.40
C ARG A 400 -4.79 -13.68 -4.67
N HIS A 401 -4.26 -12.67 -5.34
CA HIS A 401 -4.89 -11.86 -6.37
C HIS A 401 -3.96 -11.50 -7.55
N HIS A 402 -2.78 -12.13 -7.68
CA HIS A 402 -2.00 -11.95 -8.90
C HIS A 402 -2.51 -12.86 -10.00
N THR A 403 -2.86 -12.24 -11.13
CA THR A 403 -3.07 -12.96 -12.38
C THR A 403 -1.72 -13.22 -13.05
N LEU A 404 -1.69 -14.19 -13.95
CA LEU A 404 -0.56 -14.47 -14.84
C LEU A 404 -0.03 -13.20 -15.53
N GLU A 405 -0.92 -12.32 -15.99
CA GLU A 405 -0.57 -11.03 -16.59
C GLU A 405 0.24 -10.15 -15.62
N VAL A 406 -0.22 -10.01 -14.37
CA VAL A 406 0.46 -9.22 -13.35
C VAL A 406 1.83 -9.85 -13.00
N CYS A 407 1.86 -11.17 -12.80
CA CYS A 407 3.09 -11.90 -12.49
C CYS A 407 4.17 -11.72 -13.57
N LEU A 408 3.80 -11.86 -14.85
CA LEU A 408 4.75 -11.74 -15.96
C LEU A 408 5.12 -10.29 -16.26
N LYS A 409 4.20 -9.33 -16.04
CA LYS A 409 4.50 -7.90 -16.13
C LYS A 409 5.59 -7.46 -15.15
N TYR A 410 5.59 -7.97 -13.92
CA TYR A 410 6.68 -7.73 -12.97
C TYR A 410 8.04 -8.26 -13.44
N ARG A 411 8.04 -9.24 -14.35
CA ARG A 411 9.25 -9.78 -15.00
C ARG A 411 9.62 -9.03 -16.29
N GLY A 412 8.85 -8.00 -16.67
CA GLY A 412 9.05 -7.22 -17.87
C GLY A 412 8.48 -7.86 -19.14
N MET A 413 7.54 -8.81 -18.99
CA MET A 413 6.82 -9.42 -20.10
C MET A 413 5.40 -8.87 -20.16
N GLU A 414 5.02 -8.31 -21.30
CA GLU A 414 3.65 -7.88 -21.57
C GLU A 414 2.89 -9.02 -22.25
N LEU A 415 1.70 -9.33 -21.74
CA LEU A 415 0.84 -10.35 -22.31
C LEU A 415 -0.34 -9.71 -23.01
N SER A 416 -0.77 -10.32 -24.11
CA SER A 416 -2.00 -9.99 -24.81
C SER A 416 -2.88 -11.23 -24.93
N SER A 417 -4.20 -11.07 -24.76
CA SER A 417 -5.16 -12.15 -25.00
C SER A 417 -5.27 -12.46 -26.49
N VAL A 418 -5.42 -13.75 -26.83
CA VAL A 418 -5.65 -14.19 -28.21
C VAL A 418 -7.14 -14.01 -28.56
N GLU A 419 -7.44 -13.39 -29.70
CA GLU A 419 -8.82 -12.99 -30.11
C GLU A 419 -9.83 -14.16 -30.08
N ASP A 420 -9.46 -15.31 -30.66
CA ASP A 420 -10.31 -16.50 -30.71
C ASP A 420 -10.26 -17.37 -29.42
N CYS A 421 -9.34 -17.06 -28.50
CA CYS A 421 -9.08 -17.85 -27.29
C CYS A 421 -8.69 -16.92 -26.13
N PRO A 422 -9.63 -16.12 -25.56
CA PRO A 422 -9.30 -15.03 -24.64
C PRO A 422 -8.66 -15.48 -23.32
N LEU A 423 -8.80 -16.76 -22.94
CA LEU A 423 -8.14 -17.37 -21.78
C LEU A 423 -6.67 -17.76 -22.04
N VAL A 424 -6.24 -17.74 -23.30
CA VAL A 424 -4.84 -17.92 -23.69
C VAL A 424 -4.22 -16.55 -23.91
N MET A 425 -3.08 -16.34 -23.27
CA MET A 425 -2.29 -15.12 -23.35
C MET A 425 -0.98 -15.38 -24.09
N THR A 426 -0.39 -14.34 -24.69
CA THR A 426 0.88 -14.42 -25.40
C THR A 426 1.76 -13.19 -25.21
N ASP A 427 3.06 -13.42 -25.14
CA ASP A 427 4.12 -12.39 -25.27
C ASP A 427 4.66 -12.28 -26.71
N GLY A 428 4.05 -12.99 -27.66
CA GLY A 428 4.50 -13.10 -29.05
C GLY A 428 5.46 -14.27 -29.33
N THR A 429 5.97 -14.94 -28.30
CA THR A 429 6.90 -16.09 -28.40
C THR A 429 6.39 -17.35 -27.69
N HIS A 430 5.57 -17.18 -26.66
CA HIS A 430 4.99 -18.26 -25.87
C HIS A 430 3.47 -18.12 -25.76
N TRP A 431 2.81 -19.25 -25.54
CA TRP A 431 1.45 -19.32 -25.05
C TRP A 431 1.46 -19.51 -23.53
N PHE A 432 0.59 -18.78 -22.85
CA PHE A 432 0.38 -18.88 -21.41
C PHE A 432 -1.10 -19.10 -21.11
N ARG A 433 -1.39 -19.97 -20.15
CA ARG A 433 -2.75 -20.15 -19.61
C ARG A 433 -2.68 -20.42 -18.12
N GLU A 434 -3.60 -19.84 -17.37
CA GLU A 434 -3.68 -20.04 -15.92
C GLU A 434 -4.95 -20.80 -15.50
N PHE A 435 -4.84 -21.50 -14.37
CA PHE A 435 -5.94 -22.13 -13.65
C PHE A 435 -5.70 -21.97 -12.15
N PHE A 436 -6.75 -22.13 -11.36
CA PHE A 436 -6.65 -22.10 -9.90
C PHE A 436 -7.26 -23.36 -9.31
N MET A 437 -6.56 -23.98 -8.36
CA MET A 437 -7.09 -25.09 -7.59
C MET A 437 -7.48 -24.61 -6.21
N GLN A 438 -8.77 -24.72 -5.87
CA GLN A 438 -9.28 -24.21 -4.61
C GLN A 438 -10.41 -25.08 -4.08
N SER A 439 -10.34 -25.44 -2.80
CA SER A 439 -11.38 -26.23 -2.11
C SER A 439 -11.84 -27.50 -2.84
N GLY A 440 -10.95 -28.21 -3.54
CA GLY A 440 -11.36 -29.40 -4.28
C GLY A 440 -11.95 -29.13 -5.67
N HIS A 441 -11.70 -27.96 -6.26
CA HIS A 441 -12.15 -27.60 -7.59
C HIS A 441 -11.03 -26.98 -8.43
N VAL A 442 -11.08 -27.21 -9.75
CA VAL A 442 -10.28 -26.46 -10.74
C VAL A 442 -11.14 -25.33 -11.29
N LEU A 443 -10.64 -24.11 -11.18
CA LEU A 443 -11.28 -22.88 -11.64
C LEU A 443 -10.49 -22.37 -12.85
N ALA A 444 -11.20 -22.16 -13.97
CA ALA A 444 -10.60 -21.80 -15.25
C ALA A 444 -10.36 -20.30 -15.42
N ASP A 445 -10.92 -19.47 -14.54
CA ASP A 445 -10.79 -18.02 -14.61
C ASP A 445 -10.57 -17.40 -13.22
N TYR A 446 -9.93 -16.24 -13.25
CA TYR A 446 -9.58 -15.49 -12.06
C TYR A 446 -10.81 -14.94 -11.29
N PRO A 447 -11.88 -14.41 -11.94
CA PRO A 447 -13.09 -13.99 -11.23
C PRO A 447 -13.72 -15.09 -10.36
N ALA A 448 -13.87 -16.31 -10.88
CA ALA A 448 -14.38 -17.46 -10.13
C ALA A 448 -13.46 -17.80 -8.94
N TYR A 449 -12.14 -17.75 -9.15
CA TYR A 449 -11.17 -17.91 -8.09
C TYR A 449 -11.29 -16.86 -6.97
N VAL A 450 -11.42 -15.57 -7.32
CA VAL A 450 -11.63 -14.50 -6.32
C VAL A 450 -12.93 -14.74 -5.54
N GLN A 451 -14.02 -15.08 -6.21
CA GLN A 451 -15.29 -15.39 -5.54
C GLN A 451 -15.15 -16.57 -4.57
N SER A 452 -14.40 -17.61 -4.96
CA SER A 452 -14.19 -18.80 -4.14
C SER A 452 -13.33 -18.53 -2.90
N THR A 453 -12.38 -17.59 -2.99
CA THR A 453 -11.41 -17.25 -1.93
C THR A 453 -11.79 -16.05 -1.08
N PHE A 454 -12.86 -15.33 -1.43
CA PHE A 454 -13.26 -14.09 -0.75
C PHE A 454 -13.68 -14.27 0.72
N TYR A 455 -14.07 -15.48 1.13
CA TYR A 455 -14.46 -15.72 2.52
C TYR A 455 -13.24 -15.82 3.44
N PRO A 456 -13.28 -15.18 4.63
CA PRO A 456 -12.18 -15.28 5.59
C PRO A 456 -11.89 -16.75 5.92
N TRP A 457 -10.60 -17.06 6.10
CA TRP A 457 -10.08 -18.40 6.38
C TRP A 457 -10.20 -19.45 5.27
N ARG A 458 -10.71 -19.09 4.08
CA ARG A 458 -10.61 -19.98 2.93
C ARG A 458 -9.14 -20.19 2.56
N ASP A 459 -8.84 -21.43 2.20
CA ASP A 459 -7.57 -21.76 1.56
C ASP A 459 -7.48 -20.97 0.25
N ALA A 460 -6.32 -20.35 0.05
CA ALA A 460 -6.04 -19.61 -1.17
C ALA A 460 -5.61 -20.56 -2.32
N GLY A 461 -5.43 -21.85 -2.03
CA GLY A 461 -5.30 -22.87 -3.07
C GLY A 461 -3.95 -22.86 -3.77
N VAL A 462 -3.93 -23.27 -5.05
CA VAL A 462 -2.74 -23.37 -5.89
C VAL A 462 -3.00 -22.69 -7.21
N HIS A 463 -2.09 -21.82 -7.65
CA HIS A 463 -2.16 -21.18 -8.95
C HIS A 463 -1.31 -21.98 -9.95
N LEU A 464 -1.93 -22.43 -11.03
CA LEU A 464 -1.32 -23.24 -12.07
C LEU A 464 -1.07 -22.35 -13.28
N ILE A 465 0.18 -22.29 -13.74
CA ILE A 465 0.57 -21.57 -14.95
C ILE A 465 1.16 -22.58 -15.93
N PHE A 466 0.47 -22.73 -17.06
CA PHE A 466 0.95 -23.50 -18.19
C PHE A 466 1.66 -22.57 -19.18
N VAL A 467 2.78 -23.05 -19.74
CA VAL A 467 3.57 -22.33 -20.73
C VAL A 467 3.97 -23.27 -21.87
N SER A 468 3.93 -22.80 -23.12
CA SER A 468 4.41 -23.52 -24.30
C SER A 468 5.04 -22.55 -25.27
N ALA A 469 6.03 -22.98 -26.05
CA ALA A 469 6.48 -22.22 -27.23
C ALA A 469 5.29 -22.05 -28.19
N ASN A 470 5.17 -20.88 -28.80
CA ASN A 470 4.03 -20.56 -29.65
C ASN A 470 3.99 -21.37 -30.97
N GLU A 471 5.15 -21.79 -31.44
CA GLU A 471 5.34 -22.59 -32.65
C GLU A 471 4.98 -24.07 -32.49
N ALA A 472 4.90 -24.56 -31.25
CA ALA A 472 4.67 -25.98 -30.97
C ALA A 472 3.22 -26.41 -31.25
N GLN A 473 2.25 -25.50 -31.13
CA GLN A 473 0.82 -25.81 -31.20
C GLN A 473 -0.03 -24.55 -31.37
N ARG A 474 -1.26 -24.69 -31.88
CA ARG A 474 -2.19 -23.57 -32.01
C ARG A 474 -2.78 -23.16 -30.65
N PRO A 475 -3.23 -21.90 -30.46
CA PRO A 475 -3.80 -21.45 -29.18
C PRO A 475 -4.95 -22.32 -28.66
N GLY A 476 -5.88 -22.73 -29.53
CA GLY A 476 -6.99 -23.61 -29.15
C GLY A 476 -6.56 -25.02 -28.74
N GLU A 477 -5.53 -25.56 -29.37
CA GLU A 477 -4.96 -26.88 -29.03
C GLU A 477 -4.25 -26.83 -27.67
N PHE A 478 -3.44 -25.79 -27.46
CA PHE A 478 -2.80 -25.51 -26.18
C PHE A 478 -3.83 -25.34 -25.07
N SER A 479 -4.88 -24.56 -25.31
CA SER A 479 -5.99 -24.34 -24.40
C SER A 479 -6.59 -25.67 -23.95
N ALA A 480 -7.03 -26.51 -24.90
CA ALA A 480 -7.64 -27.80 -24.59
C ALA A 480 -6.67 -28.78 -23.90
N ALA A 481 -5.37 -28.73 -24.24
CA ALA A 481 -4.36 -29.53 -23.55
C ALA A 481 -4.20 -29.12 -22.09
N CYS A 482 -4.17 -27.81 -21.81
CA CYS A 482 -4.04 -27.31 -20.44
C CYS A 482 -5.26 -27.65 -19.58
N GLU A 483 -6.48 -27.62 -20.12
CA GLU A 483 -7.69 -28.07 -19.40
C GLU A 483 -7.56 -29.53 -18.93
N ARG A 484 -7.15 -30.42 -19.83
CA ARG A 484 -6.95 -31.84 -19.49
C ARG A 484 -5.85 -32.02 -18.45
N LEU A 485 -4.75 -31.27 -18.57
CA LEU A 485 -3.63 -31.34 -17.63
C LEU A 485 -4.00 -30.77 -16.26
N ALA A 486 -4.75 -29.67 -16.20
CA ALA A 486 -5.22 -29.07 -14.95
C ALA A 486 -6.17 -30.02 -14.21
N GLN A 487 -7.12 -30.63 -14.93
CA GLN A 487 -8.03 -31.62 -14.36
C GLN A 487 -7.29 -32.87 -13.86
N ARG A 488 -6.32 -33.36 -14.63
CA ARG A 488 -5.50 -34.50 -14.22
C ARG A 488 -4.64 -34.18 -12.98
N PHE A 489 -4.00 -33.02 -12.97
CA PHE A 489 -3.21 -32.57 -11.82
C PHE A 489 -4.07 -32.50 -10.56
N PHE A 490 -5.31 -32.00 -10.70
CA PHE A 490 -6.29 -32.01 -9.64
C PHE A 490 -6.62 -33.43 -9.13
N GLU A 491 -6.87 -34.38 -10.03
CA GLU A 491 -7.15 -35.78 -9.68
C GLU A 491 -5.97 -36.45 -8.96
N GLU A 492 -4.74 -36.22 -9.43
CA GLU A 492 -3.52 -36.74 -8.79
C GLU A 492 -3.32 -36.12 -7.39
N CYS A 493 -3.66 -34.84 -7.20
CA CYS A 493 -3.66 -34.21 -5.87
C CYS A 493 -4.75 -34.78 -4.94
N ALA A 494 -5.95 -35.04 -5.46
CA ALA A 494 -7.07 -35.58 -4.69
C ALA A 494 -6.83 -37.04 -4.26
N GLY A 495 -6.28 -37.86 -5.15
CA GLY A 495 -6.01 -39.27 -4.87
C GLY A 495 -5.02 -39.50 -3.72
N GLU A 496 -4.05 -38.60 -3.53
CA GLU A 496 -3.12 -38.70 -2.40
C GLU A 496 -3.79 -38.35 -1.06
N ALA A 497 -4.76 -37.42 -1.06
CA ALA A 497 -5.50 -37.05 0.14
C ALA A 497 -6.29 -38.26 0.71
N ASP A 498 -6.92 -39.04 -0.16
CA ASP A 498 -7.65 -40.24 0.21
C ASP A 498 -6.73 -41.34 0.78
N VAL A 499 -5.55 -41.54 0.19
CA VAL A 499 -4.56 -42.51 0.69
C VAL A 499 -4.04 -42.12 2.07
N ARG A 500 -3.72 -40.82 2.29
CA ARG A 500 -3.27 -40.33 3.61
C ARG A 500 -4.36 -40.50 4.67
N LEU A 501 -5.60 -40.15 4.36
CA LEU A 501 -6.74 -40.32 5.27
C LEU A 501 -7.00 -41.79 5.61
N ALA A 502 -6.85 -42.70 4.65
CA ALA A 502 -6.98 -44.14 4.88
C ALA A 502 -5.84 -44.70 5.75
N GLY A 503 -4.62 -44.16 5.60
CA GLY A 503 -3.45 -44.53 6.40
C GLY A 503 -3.54 -44.08 7.86
N MET A 504 -4.17 -42.92 8.15
CA MET A 504 -4.33 -42.42 9.52
C MET A 504 -5.45 -43.10 10.32
N LYS A 505 -6.36 -43.82 9.65
CA LYS A 505 -7.47 -44.57 10.28
C LYS A 505 -7.09 -46.01 10.66
N ARG A 506 -5.88 -46.45 10.33
CA ARG A 506 -5.29 -47.73 10.78
C ARG A 506 -4.33 -47.47 11.92
#